data_AF-A0A5J4WQR3-F1
#
_entry.id   AF-A0A5J4WQR3-F1
#
_cell.length_a   1.000
_cell.length_b   1.000
_cell.length_c   1.000
_cell.angle_alpha   90.00
_cell.angle_beta   90.00
_cell.angle_gamma   90.00
#
_symmetry.space_group_name_H-M   'P 1'
#
loop_
_entity.id
_entity.type
_entity.pdbx_description
1 polymer ?
#
loop_
_entity_poly.entity_id
_entity_poly.type
_entity_poly.pdbx_seq_one_letter_code
_entity_poly.pdbx_strand_id
1 'polypeptide(L)'
;MGNQESGENQNLAQNENPAPQQRSSNVFDPSLLLKYENYRVIKKLQGGAQGKTYLMELIATGKKYVMKKVDYLEENDKQQADYEVQLICTFQDRTELCMILEYCSLGDLRKVIAELQQVPEEERIMRVWELLAQIIRALDHLHSNGVVHRDIKPENIFVMEDGSVRLGDFGLAKNINNLDYLTVAGTKVYQAQEVFRLKRMTIESDLFAVGICIFELISGKHPFDSQSEQEMIEKIKNGEVSNLPNWVSSELKQLVMSMLNHV
;
A
#
# COMPACT_ATOMS: atom_id res chain seq x y z
N MET A 1 9.61 -0.71 95.53
CA MET A 1 10.54 0.27 94.95
C MET A 1 10.33 0.19 93.44
N GLY A 2 9.56 1.03 92.77
CA GLY A 2 9.30 2.46 92.91
C GLY A 2 9.64 3.08 91.54
N ASN A 3 8.73 3.90 90.99
CA ASN A 3 8.80 4.70 89.74
C ASN A 3 8.21 3.98 88.50
N GLN A 4 7.41 4.58 87.61
CA GLN A 4 6.90 5.94 87.35
C GLN A 4 5.71 5.75 86.36
N GLU A 5 4.56 6.41 86.52
CA GLU A 5 4.11 7.61 85.76
C GLU A 5 4.44 7.55 84.24
N SER A 6 3.60 7.91 83.28
CA SER A 6 2.25 8.48 83.17
C SER A 6 2.02 8.76 81.66
N GLY A 7 0.78 8.89 81.21
CA GLY A 7 0.48 9.68 80.01
C GLY A 7 -0.07 8.91 78.81
N GLU A 8 -1.38 8.69 78.83
CA GLU A 8 -2.20 8.55 77.64
C GLU A 8 -2.06 9.82 76.78
N ASN A 9 -1.89 9.67 75.46
CA ASN A 9 -2.25 10.73 74.53
C ASN A 9 -2.85 10.11 73.26
N GLN A 10 -4.11 10.51 73.03
CA GLN A 10 -4.94 10.18 71.90
C GLN A 10 -4.32 10.74 70.62
N ASN A 11 -4.26 9.93 69.56
CA ASN A 11 -4.11 10.45 68.19
C ASN A 11 -5.15 9.79 67.30
N LEU A 12 -6.22 10.54 67.06
CA LEU A 12 -7.16 10.39 65.96
C LEU A 12 -6.39 10.66 64.65
N ALA A 13 -5.90 9.62 64.00
CA ALA A 13 -5.41 9.74 62.63
C ALA A 13 -6.61 9.84 61.69
N GLN A 14 -6.84 11.04 61.17
CA GLN A 14 -7.76 11.32 60.08
C GLN A 14 -7.33 10.52 58.85
N ASN A 15 -8.30 9.80 58.30
CA ASN A 15 -8.15 8.98 57.11
C ASN A 15 -8.20 9.91 55.88
N GLU A 16 -7.07 10.53 55.52
CA GLU A 16 -6.95 11.26 54.26
C GLU A 16 -6.70 10.27 53.11
N ASN A 17 -7.76 9.99 52.34
CA ASN A 17 -7.63 9.35 51.03
C ASN A 17 -6.73 10.21 50.14
N PRO A 18 -5.67 9.66 49.50
CA PRO A 18 -4.93 10.41 48.51
C PRO A 18 -5.84 10.70 47.31
N ALA A 19 -5.84 11.97 46.89
CA ALA A 19 -6.58 12.46 45.74
C ALA A 19 -6.32 11.58 44.50
N PRO A 20 -7.33 11.35 43.63
CA PRO A 20 -7.16 10.54 42.44
C PRO A 20 -6.07 11.16 41.57
N GLN A 21 -4.98 10.41 41.37
CA GLN A 21 -3.95 10.74 40.39
C GLN A 21 -4.64 10.94 39.04
N GLN A 22 -4.53 12.17 38.52
CA GLN A 22 -4.98 12.51 37.18
C GLN A 22 -4.29 11.55 36.20
N ARG A 23 -5.09 10.65 35.60
CA ARG A 23 -4.65 9.90 34.43
C ARG A 23 -4.27 10.93 33.38
N SER A 24 -2.98 11.10 33.13
CA SER A 24 -2.50 11.86 31.99
C SER A 24 -3.14 11.24 30.75
N SER A 25 -4.00 12.01 30.09
CA SER A 25 -4.41 11.72 28.73
C SER A 25 -3.13 11.54 27.92
N ASN A 26 -2.83 10.30 27.52
CA ASN A 26 -1.76 10.01 26.56
C ASN A 26 -2.14 10.63 25.22
N VAL A 27 -1.94 11.94 25.10
CA VAL A 27 -1.99 12.63 23.82
C VAL A 27 -0.71 12.21 23.11
N PHE A 28 -0.87 11.42 22.07
CA PHE A 28 0.23 11.03 21.20
C PHE A 28 0.91 12.31 20.68
N ASP A 29 2.20 12.48 20.97
CA ASP A 29 3.00 13.58 20.43
C ASP A 29 3.43 13.23 18.98
N PRO A 30 2.89 13.92 17.95
CA PRO A 30 3.21 13.61 16.56
C PRO A 30 4.67 13.85 16.20
N SER A 31 5.41 14.65 16.98
CA SER A 31 6.84 14.91 16.77
C SER A 31 7.68 13.64 16.90
N LEU A 32 7.18 12.63 17.62
CA LEU A 32 7.83 11.33 17.76
C LEU A 32 7.97 10.60 16.42
N LEU A 33 7.14 10.91 15.43
CA LEU A 33 7.21 10.27 14.11
C LEU A 33 8.39 10.78 13.26
N LEU A 34 9.00 11.90 13.62
CA LEU A 34 9.89 12.68 12.76
C LEU A 34 11.38 12.43 12.98
N LYS A 35 11.75 11.36 13.72
CA LYS A 35 13.16 11.02 13.98
C LYS A 35 13.40 9.52 13.83
N TYR A 36 14.47 9.17 13.12
CA TYR A 36 14.85 7.78 12.90
C TYR A 36 15.10 7.01 14.20
N GLU A 37 15.74 7.65 15.19
CA GLU A 37 16.08 7.06 16.50
C GLU A 37 14.86 6.61 17.33
N ASN A 38 13.67 7.13 17.02
CA ASN A 38 12.44 6.75 17.71
C ASN A 38 11.88 5.40 17.23
N TYR A 39 12.49 4.79 16.22
CA TYR A 39 12.03 3.55 15.62
C TYR A 39 13.02 2.40 15.83
N ARG A 40 12.46 1.21 16.00
CA ARG A 40 13.19 -0.06 15.95
C ARG A 40 12.96 -0.72 14.59
N VAL A 41 14.03 -1.14 13.92
CA VAL A 41 13.91 -1.93 12.68
C VAL A 41 13.44 -3.34 13.04
N ILE A 42 12.29 -3.75 12.51
CA ILE A 42 11.79 -5.13 12.63
C ILE A 42 12.39 -5.99 11.51
N LYS A 43 12.24 -5.53 10.26
CA LYS A 43 12.63 -6.30 9.08
C LYS A 43 12.90 -5.38 7.90
N LYS A 44 13.91 -5.71 7.09
CA LYS A 44 14.07 -5.11 5.76
C LYS A 44 13.07 -5.76 4.79
N LEU A 45 12.22 -4.96 4.17
CA LEU A 45 11.29 -5.42 3.13
C LEU A 45 12.03 -5.48 1.79
N GLN A 46 11.60 -6.38 0.89
CA GLN A 46 12.09 -6.34 -0.49
C GLN A 46 11.49 -5.08 -1.13
N GLY A 47 12.34 -4.08 -1.38
CA GLY A 47 11.96 -2.82 -2.03
C GLY A 47 12.30 -2.88 -3.53
N GLY A 48 11.48 -2.22 -4.35
CA GLY A 48 11.77 -1.97 -5.76
C GLY A 48 13.01 -1.09 -5.96
N ALA A 49 13.31 -0.77 -7.23
CA ALA A 49 14.57 -0.15 -7.66
C ALA A 49 14.90 1.25 -7.08
N GLN A 50 14.06 1.83 -6.21
CA GLN A 50 14.06 3.25 -5.86
C GLN A 50 14.39 3.57 -4.40
N GLY A 51 14.75 2.58 -3.58
CA GLY A 51 15.14 2.86 -2.19
C GLY A 51 15.18 1.64 -1.28
N LYS A 52 15.57 1.86 -0.03
CA LYS A 52 15.57 0.81 1.01
C LYS A 52 14.27 0.90 1.82
N THR A 53 13.48 -0.17 1.84
CA THR A 53 12.21 -0.22 2.56
C THR A 53 12.32 -1.09 3.82
N TYR A 54 11.77 -0.61 4.94
CA TYR A 54 11.84 -1.28 6.23
C TYR A 54 10.48 -1.34 6.91
N LEU A 55 10.17 -2.46 7.54
CA LEU A 55 9.16 -2.53 8.58
C LEU A 55 9.77 -2.06 9.90
N MET A 56 9.18 -1.02 10.47
CA MET A 56 9.65 -0.31 11.65
C MET A 56 8.59 -0.35 12.75
N GLU A 57 9.02 -0.31 14.00
CA GLU A 57 8.15 -0.17 15.18
C GLU A 57 8.49 1.13 15.89
N LEU A 58 7.52 2.01 16.09
CA LEU A 58 7.70 3.21 16.90
C LEU A 58 7.83 2.80 18.37
N ILE A 59 8.99 3.06 18.96
CA ILE A 59 9.36 2.54 20.29
C ILE A 59 8.37 3.01 21.37
N ALA A 60 7.88 4.24 21.27
CA ALA A 60 6.98 4.85 22.25
C ALA A 60 5.60 4.18 22.33
N THR A 61 5.10 3.62 21.21
CA THR A 61 3.73 3.09 21.12
C THR A 61 3.67 1.60 20.76
N GLY A 62 4.76 1.02 20.28
CA GLY A 62 4.77 -0.31 19.67
C GLY A 62 4.03 -0.38 18.32
N LYS A 63 3.55 0.75 17.78
CA LYS A 63 2.84 0.76 16.49
C LYS A 63 3.82 0.55 15.34
N LYS A 64 3.40 -0.25 14.35
CA LYS A 64 4.20 -0.59 13.18
C LYS A 64 3.97 0.40 12.03
N TYR A 65 5.03 0.66 11.29
CA TYR A 65 5.08 1.57 10.14
C TYR A 65 6.00 0.99 9.07
N VAL A 66 5.80 1.42 7.82
CA VAL A 66 6.77 1.18 6.75
C VAL A 66 7.62 2.44 6.59
N MET A 67 8.94 2.30 6.59
CA MET A 67 9.86 3.40 6.29
C MET A 67 10.53 3.15 4.95
N LYS A 68 10.27 4.01 3.96
CA LYS A 68 10.99 4.04 2.68
C LYS A 68 12.08 5.10 2.77
N LYS A 69 13.33 4.68 2.61
CA LYS A 69 14.50 5.56 2.53
C LYS A 69 14.89 5.77 1.08
N VAL A 70 14.90 7.02 0.65
CA VAL A 70 15.25 7.43 -0.71
C VAL A 70 16.44 8.38 -0.64
N ASP A 71 17.44 8.15 -1.49
CA ASP A 71 18.57 9.06 -1.66
C ASP A 71 18.08 10.26 -2.48
N TYR A 72 17.91 11.43 -1.87
CA TYR A 72 17.47 12.61 -2.59
C TYR A 72 18.66 13.31 -3.23
N LEU A 73 18.63 13.41 -4.56
CA LEU A 73 19.52 14.30 -5.31
C LEU A 73 18.76 15.51 -5.89
N GLU A 74 17.42 15.48 -6.05
CA GLU A 74 16.66 16.54 -6.75
C GLU A 74 15.26 16.86 -6.15
N GLU A 75 14.68 18.03 -6.48
CA GLU A 75 13.36 18.50 -5.97
C GLU A 75 12.16 17.69 -6.50
N ASN A 76 12.27 17.08 -7.68
CA ASN A 76 11.21 16.27 -8.29
C ASN A 76 10.81 15.06 -7.43
N ASP A 77 11.77 14.49 -6.70
CA ASP A 77 11.52 13.36 -5.81
C ASP A 77 10.57 13.76 -4.67
N LYS A 78 10.52 15.04 -4.26
CA LYS A 78 9.68 15.50 -3.13
C LYS A 78 8.21 15.53 -3.53
N GLN A 79 7.93 15.97 -4.76
CA GLN A 79 6.57 15.95 -5.30
C GLN A 79 6.03 14.52 -5.43
N GLN A 80 6.92 13.53 -5.56
CA GLN A 80 6.52 12.14 -5.61
C GLN A 80 5.99 11.62 -4.28
N ALA A 81 6.53 12.11 -3.16
CA ALA A 81 6.02 11.79 -1.83
C ALA A 81 4.57 12.26 -1.65
N ASP A 82 4.20 13.39 -2.26
CA ASP A 82 2.86 13.97 -2.13
C ASP A 82 1.75 13.09 -2.74
N TYR A 83 2.09 12.19 -3.67
CA TYR A 83 1.13 11.25 -4.27
C TYR A 83 0.99 9.94 -3.49
N GLU A 84 1.82 9.72 -2.48
CA GLU A 84 1.83 8.45 -1.75
C GLU A 84 0.66 8.40 -0.77
N VAL A 85 -0.42 7.70 -1.15
CA VAL A 85 -1.72 7.64 -0.44
C VAL A 85 -1.64 7.08 0.99
N GLN A 86 -0.49 6.54 1.39
CA GLN A 86 -0.23 6.00 2.74
C GLN A 86 0.80 6.81 3.54
N LEU A 87 1.29 7.93 3.00
CA LEU A 87 2.30 8.75 3.64
C LEU A 87 1.74 9.46 4.87
N ILE A 88 2.33 9.17 6.02
CA ILE A 88 1.99 9.81 7.30
C ILE A 88 2.84 11.07 7.48
N CYS A 89 4.14 10.96 7.21
CA CYS A 89 5.06 12.08 7.27
C CYS A 89 6.37 11.78 6.55
N THR A 90 7.13 12.83 6.28
CA THR A 90 8.50 12.74 5.81
C THR A 90 9.44 13.44 6.80
N PHE A 91 10.67 12.95 6.90
CA PHE A 91 11.74 13.66 7.60
C PHE A 91 13.09 13.29 6.97
N GLN A 92 14.08 14.17 7.13
CA GLN A 92 15.42 13.92 6.65
C GLN A 92 16.24 13.19 7.72
N ASP A 93 16.91 12.11 7.33
CA ASP A 93 17.91 11.41 8.14
C ASP A 93 19.23 11.41 7.36
N ARG A 94 20.17 12.27 7.78
CA ARG A 94 21.45 12.50 7.09
C ARG A 94 21.23 12.95 5.64
N THR A 95 21.55 12.10 4.66
CA THR A 95 21.40 12.35 3.21
C THR A 95 20.19 11.65 2.61
N GLU A 96 19.44 10.87 3.40
CA GLU A 96 18.28 10.11 2.95
C GLU A 96 16.99 10.83 3.42
N LEU A 97 15.97 10.88 2.57
CA LEU A 97 14.61 11.19 3.04
C LEU A 97 13.97 9.89 3.54
N CYS A 98 13.44 9.95 4.76
CA CYS A 98 12.62 8.90 5.33
C CYS A 98 11.15 9.26 5.12
N MET A 99 10.44 8.42 4.37
CA MET A 99 8.99 8.47 4.25
C MET A 99 8.40 7.45 5.23
N ILE A 100 7.57 7.89 6.16
CA ILE A 100 6.81 7.04 7.07
C ILE A 100 5.46 6.76 6.43
N LEU A 101 5.20 5.51 6.09
CA LEU A 101 3.94 5.05 5.55
C LEU A 101 3.21 4.19 6.58
N GLU A 102 1.88 4.16 6.47
CA GLU A 102 1.06 3.23 7.22
C GLU A 102 1.43 1.78 6.91
N TYR A 103 1.52 0.93 7.93
CA TYR A 103 1.77 -0.50 7.74
C TYR A 103 0.46 -1.24 7.47
N CYS A 104 0.34 -1.82 6.28
CA CYS A 104 -0.79 -2.67 5.89
C CYS A 104 -0.57 -4.11 6.40
N SER A 105 -1.14 -4.44 7.56
CA SER A 105 -0.96 -5.73 8.23
C SER A 105 -1.53 -6.92 7.45
N LEU A 106 -2.62 -6.70 6.69
CA LEU A 106 -3.26 -7.74 5.87
C LEU A 106 -2.47 -8.07 4.59
N GLY A 107 -1.53 -7.21 4.21
CA GLY A 107 -0.66 -7.41 3.04
C GLY A 107 -1.20 -6.76 1.78
N ASP A 108 -0.66 -7.20 0.66
CA ASP A 108 -0.96 -6.72 -0.68
C ASP A 108 -1.98 -7.63 -1.39
N LEU A 109 -2.41 -7.21 -2.58
CA LEU A 109 -3.37 -7.94 -3.38
C LEU A 109 -2.80 -9.28 -3.86
N ARG A 110 -1.47 -9.45 -3.93
CA ARG A 110 -0.86 -10.75 -4.27
C ARG A 110 -1.24 -11.80 -3.24
N LYS A 111 -1.18 -11.44 -1.95
CA LYS A 111 -1.63 -12.31 -0.87
C LYS A 111 -3.14 -12.57 -0.96
N VAL A 112 -3.93 -11.55 -1.23
CA VAL A 112 -5.40 -11.68 -1.39
C VAL A 112 -5.75 -12.61 -2.54
N ILE A 113 -5.06 -12.54 -3.68
CA ILE A 113 -5.26 -13.46 -4.82
C ILE A 113 -5.10 -14.91 -4.36
N ALA A 114 -4.04 -15.21 -3.59
CA ALA A 114 -3.76 -16.56 -3.09
C ALA A 114 -4.83 -17.05 -2.11
N GLU A 115 -5.30 -16.19 -1.20
CA GLU A 115 -6.35 -16.49 -0.23
C GLU A 115 -7.70 -16.73 -0.92
N LEU A 116 -8.05 -15.91 -1.91
CA LEU A 116 -9.27 -16.07 -2.70
C LEU A 116 -9.30 -17.39 -3.49
N GLN A 117 -8.14 -17.98 -3.83
CA GLN A 117 -8.14 -19.30 -4.47
C GLN A 117 -8.65 -20.42 -3.56
N GLN A 118 -8.67 -20.20 -2.23
CA GLN A 118 -9.13 -21.16 -1.24
C GLN A 118 -10.61 -21.00 -0.88
N VAL A 119 -11.28 -19.95 -1.35
CA VAL A 119 -12.70 -19.69 -1.08
C VAL A 119 -13.59 -20.18 -2.24
N PRO A 120 -14.87 -20.53 -1.98
CA PRO A 120 -15.82 -20.93 -3.01
C PRO A 120 -15.99 -19.87 -4.10
N GLU A 121 -16.28 -20.31 -5.32
CA GLU A 121 -16.37 -19.46 -6.52
C GLU A 121 -17.40 -18.33 -6.37
N GLU A 122 -18.56 -18.60 -5.76
CA GLU A 122 -19.61 -17.60 -5.51
C GLU A 122 -19.13 -16.49 -4.58
N GLU A 123 -18.47 -16.86 -3.48
CA GLU A 123 -17.93 -15.92 -2.50
C GLU A 123 -16.75 -15.12 -3.07
N ARG A 124 -15.94 -15.78 -3.91
CA ARG A 124 -14.83 -15.14 -4.63
C ARG A 124 -15.33 -14.02 -5.53
N ILE A 125 -16.36 -14.26 -6.33
CA ILE A 125 -16.88 -13.26 -7.26
C ILE A 125 -17.43 -12.03 -6.54
N MET A 126 -18.11 -12.20 -5.41
CA MET A 126 -18.59 -11.07 -4.62
C MET A 126 -17.42 -10.18 -4.18
N ARG A 127 -16.35 -10.79 -3.65
CA ARG A 127 -15.14 -10.05 -3.25
C ARG A 127 -14.41 -9.41 -4.43
N VAL A 128 -14.35 -10.09 -5.58
CA VAL A 128 -13.76 -9.52 -6.81
C VAL A 128 -14.47 -8.23 -7.21
N TRP A 129 -15.80 -8.21 -7.17
CA TRP A 129 -16.58 -7.00 -7.48
C TRP A 129 -16.30 -5.86 -6.50
N GLU A 130 -16.24 -6.16 -5.19
CA GLU A 130 -15.91 -5.17 -4.15
C GLU A 130 -14.51 -4.58 -4.36
N LEU A 131 -13.51 -5.44 -4.59
CA LEU A 131 -12.14 -5.01 -4.84
C LEU A 131 -12.02 -4.20 -6.13
N LEU A 132 -12.63 -4.66 -7.22
CA LEU A 132 -12.66 -3.95 -8.50
C LEU A 132 -13.24 -2.54 -8.34
N ALA A 133 -14.39 -2.40 -7.68
CA ALA A 133 -15.02 -1.11 -7.48
C ALA A 133 -14.12 -0.14 -6.70
N GLN A 134 -13.44 -0.62 -5.66
CA GLN A 134 -12.53 0.21 -4.87
C GLN A 134 -11.24 0.57 -5.62
N ILE A 135 -10.65 -0.36 -6.36
CA ILE A 135 -9.46 -0.12 -7.20
C ILE A 135 -9.78 0.93 -8.26
N ILE A 136 -10.91 0.79 -8.98
CA ILE A 136 -11.33 1.75 -10.00
C ILE A 136 -11.58 3.13 -9.39
N ARG A 137 -12.22 3.22 -8.21
CA ARG A 137 -12.42 4.50 -7.53
C ARG A 137 -11.09 5.18 -7.14
N ALA A 138 -10.12 4.41 -6.65
CA ALA A 138 -8.81 4.95 -6.32
C ALA A 138 -8.06 5.42 -7.58
N LEU A 139 -8.18 4.67 -8.68
CA LEU A 139 -7.55 5.01 -9.94
C LEU A 139 -8.20 6.23 -10.60
N ASP A 140 -9.53 6.32 -10.61
CA ASP A 140 -10.29 7.48 -11.08
C ASP A 140 -9.92 8.76 -10.33
N HIS A 141 -9.70 8.66 -9.02
CA HIS A 141 -9.18 9.79 -8.23
C HIS A 141 -7.81 10.27 -8.72
N LEU A 142 -6.88 9.36 -9.04
CA LEU A 142 -5.57 9.74 -9.60
C LEU A 142 -5.71 10.36 -10.99
N HIS A 143 -6.46 9.70 -11.86
CA HIS A 143 -6.63 10.12 -13.26
C HIS A 143 -7.33 11.47 -13.38
N SER A 144 -8.35 11.73 -12.54
CA SER A 144 -9.04 13.03 -12.47
C SER A 144 -8.16 14.18 -11.98
N ASN A 145 -7.10 13.88 -11.21
CA ASN A 145 -6.05 14.85 -10.84
C ASN A 145 -4.90 14.90 -11.85
N GLY A 146 -5.07 14.24 -13.00
CA GLY A 146 -4.09 14.21 -14.07
C GLY A 146 -2.84 13.42 -13.70
N VAL A 147 -2.94 12.37 -12.89
CA VAL A 147 -1.81 11.53 -12.48
C VAL A 147 -1.95 10.14 -13.08
N VAL A 148 -0.90 9.61 -13.71
CA VAL A 148 -0.80 8.20 -14.16
C VAL A 148 0.08 7.45 -13.18
N HIS A 149 -0.35 6.28 -12.70
CA HIS A 149 0.37 5.49 -11.69
C HIS A 149 1.58 4.76 -12.26
N ARG A 150 1.46 4.14 -13.44
CA ARG A 150 2.55 3.50 -14.21
C ARG A 150 3.21 2.24 -13.62
N ASP A 151 2.75 1.72 -12.48
CA ASP A 151 3.21 0.44 -11.90
C ASP A 151 2.10 -0.24 -11.09
N ILE A 152 0.89 -0.23 -11.65
CA ILE A 152 -0.23 -1.02 -11.10
C ILE A 152 0.12 -2.51 -11.24
N LYS A 153 0.13 -3.20 -10.10
CA LYS A 153 0.32 -4.65 -9.97
C LYS A 153 -0.17 -5.08 -8.58
N PRO A 154 -0.40 -6.39 -8.34
CA PRO A 154 -0.92 -6.85 -7.08
C PRO A 154 -0.08 -6.45 -5.85
N GLU A 155 1.24 -6.35 -5.98
CA GLU A 155 2.16 -5.94 -4.92
C GLU A 155 2.00 -4.48 -4.50
N ASN A 156 1.41 -3.64 -5.36
CA ASN A 156 1.21 -2.20 -5.16
C ASN A 156 -0.26 -1.85 -4.85
N ILE A 157 -1.11 -2.84 -4.64
CA ILE A 157 -2.51 -2.67 -4.24
C ILE A 157 -2.66 -3.28 -2.85
N PHE A 158 -3.05 -2.48 -1.86
CA PHE A 158 -3.14 -2.90 -0.47
C PHE A 158 -4.59 -3.00 -0.03
N VAL A 159 -4.91 -4.05 0.72
CA VAL A 159 -6.20 -4.21 1.39
C VAL A 159 -5.99 -3.95 2.88
N MET A 160 -6.72 -2.98 3.40
CA MET A 160 -6.61 -2.51 4.79
C MET A 160 -7.46 -3.37 5.74
N GLU A 161 -7.22 -3.26 7.04
CA GLU A 161 -7.97 -4.00 8.07
C GLU A 161 -9.47 -3.71 8.06
N ASP A 162 -9.86 -2.51 7.62
CA ASP A 162 -11.26 -2.10 7.47
C ASP A 162 -11.89 -2.55 6.14
N GLY A 163 -11.16 -3.33 5.33
CA GLY A 163 -11.58 -3.80 4.00
C GLY A 163 -11.43 -2.76 2.89
N SER A 164 -10.88 -1.58 3.18
CA SER A 164 -10.63 -0.56 2.17
C SER A 164 -9.43 -0.92 1.29
N VAL A 165 -9.47 -0.54 0.01
CA VAL A 165 -8.35 -0.71 -0.92
C VAL A 165 -7.59 0.61 -1.08
N ARG A 166 -6.25 0.53 -1.06
CA ARG A 166 -5.36 1.66 -1.35
C ARG A 166 -4.33 1.27 -2.40
N LEU A 167 -4.11 2.16 -3.37
CA LEU A 167 -2.95 2.08 -4.26
C LEU A 167 -1.72 2.57 -3.50
N GLY A 168 -0.55 2.00 -3.79
CA GLY A 168 0.72 2.41 -3.19
C GLY A 168 1.89 2.24 -4.15
N ASP A 169 3.07 2.68 -3.72
CA ASP A 169 4.28 2.79 -4.52
C ASP A 169 4.10 3.71 -5.75
N PHE A 170 3.94 5.00 -5.46
CA PHE A 170 3.87 6.07 -6.45
C PHE A 170 5.26 6.46 -6.99
N GLY A 171 6.25 5.58 -6.78
CA GLY A 171 7.62 5.69 -7.26
C GLY A 171 7.74 5.85 -8.78
N LEU A 172 6.69 5.56 -9.53
CA LEU A 172 6.61 5.83 -10.96
C LEU A 172 5.44 6.74 -11.32
N ALA A 173 4.70 7.33 -10.39
CA ALA A 173 3.61 8.22 -10.74
C ALA A 173 4.10 9.50 -11.43
N LYS A 174 3.36 9.99 -12.43
CA LYS A 174 3.67 11.25 -13.13
C LYS A 174 2.40 11.99 -13.54
N ASN A 175 2.48 13.32 -13.59
CA ASN A 175 1.40 14.15 -14.11
C ASN A 175 1.29 14.02 -15.65
N ILE A 176 0.07 13.88 -16.15
CA ILE A 176 -0.28 13.77 -17.56
C ILE A 176 0.22 14.99 -18.33
N ASN A 177 0.21 16.19 -17.76
CA ASN A 177 0.61 17.41 -18.49
C ASN A 177 2.11 17.45 -18.87
N ASN A 178 2.94 16.56 -18.30
CA ASN A 178 4.35 16.38 -18.68
C ASN A 178 4.52 15.26 -19.73
N LEU A 179 3.68 15.28 -20.77
CA LEU A 179 3.57 14.24 -21.81
C LEU A 179 4.89 13.94 -22.55
N ASP A 180 5.80 14.91 -22.62
CA ASP A 180 7.01 14.84 -23.45
C ASP A 180 8.05 13.81 -22.95
N TYR A 181 7.91 13.27 -21.72
CA TYR A 181 8.94 12.41 -21.10
C TYR A 181 8.38 11.26 -20.23
N LEU A 182 7.34 10.56 -20.69
CA LEU A 182 6.87 9.33 -20.04
C LEU A 182 7.72 8.12 -20.47
N THR A 183 8.98 8.08 -20.00
CA THR A 183 9.87 6.92 -20.16
C THR A 183 9.19 5.66 -19.63
N VAL A 184 9.26 4.56 -20.39
CA VAL A 184 8.76 3.24 -19.99
C VAL A 184 9.45 2.78 -18.71
N ALA A 185 8.66 2.43 -17.69
CA ALA A 185 9.14 1.95 -16.39
C ALA A 185 8.14 0.93 -15.83
N GLY A 186 8.42 0.36 -14.65
CA GLY A 186 7.51 -0.57 -13.98
C GLY A 186 7.64 -2.01 -14.47
N THR A 187 6.67 -2.83 -14.08
CA THR A 187 6.75 -4.29 -14.23
C THR A 187 6.22 -4.74 -15.60
N LYS A 188 7.12 -5.21 -16.48
CA LYS A 188 6.80 -5.43 -17.91
C LYS A 188 5.58 -6.31 -18.17
N VAL A 189 5.37 -7.37 -17.39
CA VAL A 189 4.25 -8.29 -17.59
C VAL A 189 2.88 -7.67 -17.27
N TYR A 190 2.85 -6.50 -16.61
CA TYR A 190 1.64 -5.70 -16.36
C TYR A 190 1.47 -4.54 -17.35
N GLN A 191 2.42 -4.34 -18.29
CA GLN A 191 2.36 -3.23 -19.23
C GLN A 191 1.43 -3.53 -20.39
N ALA A 192 0.68 -2.51 -20.83
CA ALA A 192 -0.20 -2.59 -21.97
C ALA A 192 0.55 -2.64 -23.32
N GLN A 193 -0.14 -3.09 -24.37
CA GLN A 193 0.44 -3.25 -25.72
C GLN A 193 1.04 -1.96 -26.27
N GLU A 194 0.34 -0.85 -26.09
CA GLU A 194 0.76 0.47 -26.55
C GLU A 194 2.05 0.93 -25.87
N VAL A 195 2.35 0.47 -24.65
CA VAL A 195 3.62 0.76 -23.97
C VAL A 195 4.80 0.16 -24.74
N PHE A 196 4.63 -1.06 -25.28
CA PHE A 196 5.66 -1.70 -26.08
C PHE A 196 5.83 -1.06 -27.46
N ARG A 197 4.71 -0.65 -28.07
CA ARG A 197 4.62 -0.07 -29.43
C ARG A 197 5.05 1.40 -29.48
N LEU A 198 4.48 2.23 -28.60
CA LEU A 198 4.60 3.68 -28.59
C LEU A 198 5.60 4.21 -27.55
N LYS A 199 6.12 3.34 -26.68
CA LYS A 199 7.03 3.70 -25.58
C LYS A 199 6.46 4.79 -24.67
N ARG A 200 5.14 4.78 -24.49
CA ARG A 200 4.39 5.74 -23.70
C ARG A 200 3.38 5.02 -22.82
N MET A 201 3.23 5.48 -21.59
CA MET A 201 2.21 5.03 -20.65
C MET A 201 1.12 6.10 -20.54
N THR A 202 -0.13 5.67 -20.45
CA THR A 202 -1.29 6.56 -20.35
C THR A 202 -2.24 6.07 -19.25
N ILE A 203 -3.35 6.78 -19.05
CA ILE A 203 -4.40 6.35 -18.13
C ILE A 203 -5.00 4.99 -18.54
N GLU A 204 -5.07 4.73 -19.84
CA GLU A 204 -5.50 3.45 -20.41
C GLU A 204 -4.51 2.33 -20.08
N SER A 205 -3.20 2.64 -20.04
CA SER A 205 -2.19 1.66 -19.62
C SER A 205 -2.36 1.22 -18.16
N ASP A 206 -2.77 2.12 -17.26
CA ASP A 206 -3.12 1.75 -15.88
C ASP A 206 -4.38 0.87 -15.84
N LEU A 207 -5.39 1.18 -16.67
CA LEU A 207 -6.63 0.41 -16.74
C LEU A 207 -6.38 -1.03 -17.23
N PHE A 208 -5.50 -1.20 -18.21
CA PHE A 208 -5.04 -2.52 -18.66
C PHE A 208 -4.41 -3.32 -17.52
N ALA A 209 -3.51 -2.68 -16.76
CA ALA A 209 -2.86 -3.32 -15.62
C ALA A 209 -3.86 -3.70 -14.50
N VAL A 210 -4.90 -2.90 -14.27
CA VAL A 210 -6.03 -3.31 -13.42
C VAL A 210 -6.72 -4.54 -13.99
N GLY A 211 -7.00 -4.57 -15.30
CA GLY A 211 -7.59 -5.73 -15.97
C GLY A 211 -6.82 -7.04 -15.69
N ILE A 212 -5.48 -6.98 -15.69
CA ILE A 212 -4.62 -8.10 -15.31
C ILE A 212 -4.84 -8.50 -13.86
N CYS A 213 -4.82 -7.54 -12.92
CA CYS A 213 -5.01 -7.80 -11.50
C CYS A 213 -6.37 -8.46 -11.21
N ILE A 214 -7.44 -8.01 -11.87
CA ILE A 214 -8.79 -8.58 -11.72
C ILE A 214 -8.87 -9.98 -12.32
N PHE A 215 -8.23 -10.22 -13.46
CA PHE A 215 -8.13 -11.55 -14.04
C PHE A 215 -7.45 -12.53 -13.06
N GLU A 216 -6.37 -12.09 -12.40
CA GLU A 216 -5.66 -12.87 -11.39
C GLU A 216 -6.50 -13.12 -10.14
N LEU A 217 -7.27 -12.15 -9.65
CA LEU A 217 -8.18 -12.35 -8.51
C LEU A 217 -9.22 -13.45 -8.80
N ILE A 218 -9.71 -13.52 -10.03
CA ILE A 218 -10.69 -14.51 -10.45
C ILE A 218 -10.05 -15.90 -10.59
N SER A 219 -8.96 -15.99 -11.35
CA SER A 219 -8.41 -17.26 -11.85
C SER A 219 -7.20 -17.79 -11.08
N GLY A 220 -6.56 -16.94 -10.26
CA GLY A 220 -5.29 -17.22 -9.62
C GLY A 220 -4.08 -17.23 -10.57
N LYS A 221 -4.26 -16.88 -11.84
CA LYS A 221 -3.22 -16.95 -12.88
C LYS A 221 -3.15 -15.65 -13.66
N HIS A 222 -1.95 -15.32 -14.15
CA HIS A 222 -1.76 -14.20 -15.05
C HIS A 222 -2.48 -14.48 -16.40
N PRO A 223 -3.22 -13.52 -16.98
CA PRO A 223 -3.94 -13.70 -18.26
C PRO A 223 -3.04 -14.13 -19.42
N PHE A 224 -1.79 -13.67 -19.39
CA PHE A 224 -0.77 -13.95 -20.40
C PHE A 224 0.28 -14.97 -19.95
N ASP A 225 -0.01 -15.78 -18.92
CA ASP A 225 0.94 -16.73 -18.33
C ASP A 225 1.63 -17.63 -19.38
N SER A 226 2.93 -17.85 -19.19
CA SER A 226 3.79 -18.58 -20.14
C SER A 226 5.07 -19.09 -19.48
N GLN A 227 5.93 -19.80 -20.22
CA GLN A 227 7.13 -20.42 -19.62
C GLN A 227 8.24 -19.40 -19.36
N SER A 228 8.18 -18.22 -19.99
CA SER A 228 9.12 -17.13 -19.77
C SER A 228 8.47 -15.75 -19.83
N GLU A 229 9.10 -14.77 -19.17
CA GLU A 229 8.68 -13.36 -19.26
C GLU A 229 8.63 -12.87 -20.72
N GLN A 230 9.57 -13.31 -21.56
CA GLN A 230 9.61 -12.92 -22.98
C GLN A 230 8.36 -13.43 -23.73
N GLU A 231 7.96 -14.67 -23.51
CA GLU A 231 6.75 -15.22 -24.12
C GLU A 231 5.48 -14.53 -23.61
N MET A 232 5.42 -14.20 -22.31
CA MET A 232 4.32 -13.41 -21.76
C MET A 232 4.22 -12.04 -22.44
N ILE A 233 5.36 -11.36 -22.65
CA ILE A 233 5.42 -10.07 -23.35
C ILE A 233 4.94 -10.21 -24.81
N GLU A 234 5.33 -11.26 -25.52
CA GLU A 234 4.84 -11.49 -26.90
C GLU A 234 3.34 -11.76 -26.92
N LYS A 235 2.80 -12.55 -25.98
CA LYS A 235 1.35 -12.74 -25.84
C LYS A 235 0.62 -11.43 -25.55
N ILE A 236 1.18 -10.57 -24.68
CA ILE A 236 0.64 -9.24 -24.42
C ILE A 236 0.56 -8.47 -25.73
N LYS A 237 1.68 -8.33 -26.46
CA LYS A 237 1.75 -7.58 -27.73
C LYS A 237 0.76 -8.09 -28.79
N ASN A 238 0.51 -9.40 -28.81
CA ASN A 238 -0.41 -10.03 -29.77
C ASN A 238 -1.87 -10.04 -29.29
N GLY A 239 -2.16 -9.65 -28.05
CA GLY A 239 -3.51 -9.73 -27.47
C GLY A 239 -3.97 -11.16 -27.18
N GLU A 240 -3.05 -12.08 -26.97
CA GLU A 240 -3.32 -13.50 -26.71
C GLU A 240 -3.70 -13.75 -25.24
N VAL A 241 -4.88 -13.24 -24.86
CA VAL A 241 -5.43 -13.35 -23.50
C VAL A 241 -6.03 -14.74 -23.27
N SER A 242 -5.73 -15.35 -22.13
CA SER A 242 -6.36 -16.61 -21.71
C SER A 242 -7.84 -16.44 -21.40
N ASN A 243 -8.63 -17.50 -21.56
CA ASN A 243 -10.06 -17.45 -21.20
C ASN A 243 -10.26 -17.46 -19.68
N LEU A 244 -11.18 -16.62 -19.20
CA LEU A 244 -11.68 -16.71 -17.84
C LEU A 244 -12.54 -17.99 -17.66
N PRO A 245 -12.59 -18.56 -16.44
CA PRO A 245 -13.37 -19.77 -16.16
C PRO A 245 -14.87 -19.66 -16.52
N ASN A 246 -15.49 -20.80 -16.84
CA ASN A 246 -16.88 -20.84 -17.32
C ASN A 246 -17.91 -20.36 -16.28
N TRP A 247 -17.63 -20.53 -14.99
CA TRP A 247 -18.48 -20.09 -13.87
C TRP A 247 -18.51 -18.57 -13.68
N VAL A 248 -17.59 -17.83 -14.29
CA VAL A 248 -17.60 -16.36 -14.24
C VAL A 248 -18.72 -15.84 -15.15
N SER A 249 -19.48 -14.86 -14.66
CA SER A 249 -20.60 -14.28 -15.39
C SER A 249 -20.17 -13.61 -16.70
N SER A 250 -21.08 -13.54 -17.67
CA SER A 250 -20.84 -12.88 -18.96
C SER A 250 -20.42 -11.43 -18.81
N GLU A 251 -21.04 -10.72 -17.88
CA GLU A 251 -20.85 -9.29 -17.64
C GLU A 251 -19.43 -9.04 -17.13
N LEU A 252 -18.99 -9.79 -16.12
CA LEU A 252 -17.64 -9.65 -15.57
C LEU A 252 -16.58 -10.07 -16.59
N LYS A 253 -16.83 -11.13 -17.37
CA LYS A 253 -15.94 -11.52 -18.47
C LYS A 253 -15.78 -10.39 -19.49
N GLN A 254 -16.88 -9.84 -19.98
CA GLN A 254 -16.85 -8.75 -20.96
C GLN A 254 -16.12 -7.53 -20.41
N LEU A 255 -16.37 -7.18 -19.15
CA LEU A 255 -15.70 -6.07 -18.47
C LEU A 255 -14.17 -6.28 -18.43
N VAL A 256 -13.71 -7.41 -17.86
CA VAL A 256 -12.27 -7.69 -17.75
C VAL A 256 -11.61 -7.78 -19.13
N MET A 257 -12.24 -8.46 -20.08
CA MET A 257 -11.69 -8.60 -21.44
C MET A 257 -11.66 -7.25 -22.17
N SER A 258 -12.59 -6.33 -21.89
CA SER A 258 -12.56 -4.97 -22.45
C SER A 258 -11.39 -4.14 -21.91
N MET A 259 -11.01 -4.31 -20.65
CA MET A 259 -9.83 -3.68 -20.05
C MET A 259 -8.53 -4.24 -20.64
N LEU A 260 -8.53 -5.51 -21.04
CA LEU A 260 -7.37 -6.19 -21.62
C LEU A 260 -7.26 -6.03 -23.14
N ASN A 261 -8.18 -5.30 -23.77
CA ASN A 261 -8.24 -5.16 -25.22
C ASN A 261 -8.18 -3.68 -25.62
N HIS A 262 -6.97 -3.17 -25.83
CA HIS A 262 -6.72 -1.84 -26.36
C HIS A 262 -6.13 -1.94 -27.78
N VAL A 263 -6.76 -1.23 -28.72
CA VAL A 263 -6.47 -1.25 -30.18
C VAL A 263 -5.25 -0.38 -30.53
#